data_AF-A0A9D1AV21-F1
#
_entry.id   AF-A0A9D1AV21-F1
#
_cell.length_a   1.000
_cell.length_b   1.000
_cell.length_c   1.000
_cell.angle_alpha   90.00
_cell.angle_beta   90.00
_cell.angle_gamma   90.00
#
_symmetry.space_group_name_H-M   'P 1'
#
loop_
_entity.id
_entity.type
_entity.pdbx_description
1 polymer ?
#
loop_
_entity_poly.entity_id
_entity_poly.type
_entity_poly.pdbx_seq_one_letter_code
_entity_poly.pdbx_strand_id
1 'polypeptide(L)'
;MLLVIPWSWQPSALGLLLPLLLAGGWWAARDRESVDRRAVMRRTARRIRELAGVPFVVMGHSHDPCVDPLEGYLNTGTWVPYIDQRKAFTHVRIQRTTAGVRALLCQWRDGASRVFDPEGVPEVVPVHCER
;
A
#
# COMPACT_ATOMS: atom_id res chain seq x y z
N MET A 1 49.22 -1.03 -11.67
CA MET A 1 49.08 -0.86 -13.14
C MET A 1 47.96 0.14 -13.37
N LEU A 2 48.30 1.39 -13.73
CA LEU A 2 47.31 2.44 -14.01
C LEU A 2 46.92 2.34 -15.49
N LEU A 3 45.63 2.19 -15.77
CA LEU A 3 45.10 2.20 -17.13
C LEU A 3 45.13 3.66 -17.63
N VAL A 4 46.10 4.01 -18.47
CA VAL A 4 46.19 5.35 -19.07
C VAL A 4 45.38 5.35 -20.36
N ILE A 5 44.23 6.01 -20.34
CA ILE A 5 43.36 6.14 -21.52
C ILE A 5 43.88 7.29 -22.39
N PRO A 6 44.12 7.07 -23.71
CA PRO A 6 44.57 8.12 -24.63
C PRO A 6 43.66 9.34 -24.59
N TRP A 7 44.23 10.54 -24.62
CA TRP A 7 43.49 11.81 -24.51
C TRP A 7 42.40 11.96 -25.59
N SER A 8 42.65 11.46 -26.79
CA SER A 8 41.69 11.45 -27.91
C SER A 8 40.49 10.53 -27.69
N TRP A 9 40.57 9.57 -26.77
CA TRP A 9 39.51 8.61 -26.47
C TRP A 9 38.63 9.07 -25.31
N GLN A 10 39.09 10.03 -24.50
CA GLN A 10 38.34 10.60 -23.39
C GLN A 10 37.00 11.24 -23.78
N PRO A 11 36.89 12.09 -24.82
CA PRO A 11 35.61 12.69 -25.19
C PRO A 11 34.61 11.65 -25.72
N SER A 12 35.09 10.66 -26.48
CA SER A 12 34.26 9.56 -26.99
C SER A 12 33.77 8.64 -25.87
N ALA A 13 34.63 8.34 -24.89
CA ALA A 13 34.28 7.55 -23.72
C ALA A 13 33.22 8.27 -22.86
N LEU A 14 33.39 9.57 -22.60
CA LEU A 14 32.40 10.39 -21.90
C LEU A 14 31.08 10.50 -22.66
N GLY A 15 31.16 10.67 -23.99
CA GLY A 15 30.00 10.76 -24.88
C GLY A 15 29.14 9.50 -24.92
N LEU A 16 29.72 8.32 -24.69
CA LEU A 16 28.98 7.06 -24.57
C LEU A 16 28.53 6.77 -23.14
N LEU A 17 29.34 7.13 -22.14
CA LEU A 17 29.02 6.89 -20.75
C LEU A 17 27.80 7.72 -20.29
N LEU A 18 27.73 8.99 -20.70
CA LEU A 18 26.65 9.89 -20.32
C LEU A 18 25.26 9.39 -20.74
N PRO A 19 24.98 9.02 -22.01
CA PRO A 19 23.68 8.50 -22.39
C PRO A 19 23.37 7.15 -21.74
N LEU A 20 24.37 6.30 -21.48
CA LEU A 20 24.19 5.06 -20.72
C LEU A 20 23.75 5.34 -19.28
N LEU A 21 24.38 6.31 -18.62
CA LEU A 21 24.02 6.73 -17.26
C LEU A 21 22.63 7.39 -17.23
N LEU A 22 22.30 8.22 -18.22
CA LEU A 22 20.99 8.86 -18.32
C LEU A 22 19.89 7.84 -18.61
N ALA A 23 20.12 6.91 -19.52
CA ALA A 23 19.18 5.83 -19.83
C ALA A 23 19.00 4.91 -18.62
N GLY A 24 20.08 4.52 -17.95
CA GLY A 24 20.04 3.71 -16.73
C GLY A 24 19.33 4.45 -15.58
N GLY A 25 19.62 5.73 -15.39
CA GLY A 25 18.95 6.56 -14.38
C GLY A 25 17.47 6.77 -14.67
N TRP A 26 17.09 6.96 -15.93
CA TRP A 26 15.70 7.06 -16.36
C TRP A 26 14.95 5.75 -16.17
N TRP A 27 15.55 4.63 -16.54
CA TRP A 27 14.94 3.32 -16.37
C TRP A 27 14.78 2.98 -14.88
N ALA A 28 15.82 3.19 -14.08
CA ALA A 28 15.75 3.05 -12.63
C ALA A 28 14.69 3.98 -12.02
N ALA A 29 14.55 5.22 -12.49
CA ALA A 29 13.51 6.14 -12.02
C ALA A 29 12.10 5.69 -12.41
N ARG A 30 11.94 5.02 -13.56
CA ARG A 30 10.67 4.47 -14.03
C ARG A 30 10.25 3.25 -13.22
N ASP A 31 11.21 2.41 -12.85
CA ASP A 31 11.01 1.20 -12.05
C ASP A 31 11.06 1.46 -10.53
N ARG A 32 11.20 2.73 -10.10
CA ARG A 32 11.03 3.07 -8.69
C ARG A 32 9.62 2.70 -8.27
N GLU A 33 9.57 1.76 -7.34
CA GLU A 33 8.37 1.44 -6.56
C GLU A 33 7.74 2.74 -6.07
N SER A 34 6.41 2.85 -6.17
CA SER A 34 5.73 4.10 -5.83
C SER A 34 6.10 4.51 -4.41
N VAL A 35 6.55 5.76 -4.25
CA VAL A 35 6.94 6.34 -2.95
C VAL A 35 5.80 6.18 -1.93
N ASP A 36 4.55 6.16 -2.39
CA ASP A 36 3.41 5.75 -1.60
C ASP A 36 3.31 4.21 -1.49
N ARG A 37 3.84 3.68 -0.38
CA ARG A 37 3.67 2.27 0.01
C ARG A 37 2.20 1.85 0.11
N ARG A 38 1.28 2.76 0.46
CA ARG A 38 -0.16 2.46 0.53
C ARG A 38 -0.75 2.22 -0.86
N ALA A 39 -0.27 2.92 -1.90
CA ALA A 39 -0.72 2.73 -3.27
C ALA A 39 -0.35 1.34 -3.85
N VAL A 40 0.82 0.79 -3.50
CA VAL A 40 1.19 -0.58 -3.88
C VAL A 40 0.22 -1.57 -3.24
N MET A 41 -0.02 -1.44 -1.93
CA MET A 41 -0.93 -2.34 -1.21
C MET A 41 -2.36 -2.27 -1.73
N ARG A 42 -2.89 -1.09 -2.01
CA ARG A 42 -4.21 -0.92 -2.63
C ARG A 42 -4.32 -1.64 -3.98
N ARG A 43 -3.32 -1.46 -4.86
CA ARG A 43 -3.28 -2.14 -6.17
C ARG A 43 -3.22 -3.66 -6.02
N THR A 44 -2.40 -4.16 -5.10
CA THR A 44 -2.31 -5.60 -4.79
C THR A 44 -3.63 -6.13 -4.24
N ALA A 45 -4.27 -5.40 -3.32
CA ALA A 45 -5.57 -5.75 -2.75
C ALA A 45 -6.63 -5.87 -3.85
N ARG A 46 -6.72 -4.88 -4.74
CA ARG A 46 -7.62 -4.90 -5.89
C ARG A 46 -7.39 -6.16 -6.72
N ARG A 47 -6.13 -6.45 -7.04
CA ARG A 47 -5.79 -7.60 -7.88
C ARG A 47 -6.16 -8.93 -7.22
N ILE A 48 -5.89 -9.08 -5.92
CA ILE A 48 -6.32 -10.25 -5.14
C ILE A 48 -7.84 -10.38 -5.15
N ARG A 49 -8.55 -9.27 -4.93
CA ARG A 49 -10.01 -9.22 -4.91
C ARG A 49 -10.62 -9.69 -6.22
N GLU A 50 -10.12 -9.17 -7.35
CA GLU A 50 -10.54 -9.55 -8.70
C GLU A 50 -10.29 -11.04 -8.98
N LEU A 51 -9.10 -11.54 -8.65
CA LEU A 51 -8.72 -12.92 -8.93
C LEU A 51 -9.44 -13.94 -8.04
N ALA A 52 -9.67 -13.60 -6.77
CA ALA A 52 -10.31 -14.48 -5.80
C ALA A 52 -11.84 -14.37 -5.79
N GLY A 53 -12.42 -13.34 -6.42
CA GLY A 53 -13.87 -13.11 -6.42
C GLY A 53 -14.44 -12.81 -5.04
N VAL A 54 -13.68 -12.15 -4.17
CA VAL A 54 -14.07 -11.86 -2.78
C VAL A 54 -14.61 -10.43 -2.61
N PRO A 55 -15.48 -10.15 -1.63
CA PRO A 55 -16.07 -8.82 -1.45
C PRO A 55 -15.06 -7.78 -0.96
N PHE A 56 -14.08 -8.18 -0.16
CA PHE A 56 -13.02 -7.32 0.35
C PHE A 56 -11.77 -8.14 0.68
N VAL A 57 -10.63 -7.46 0.76
CA VAL A 57 -9.33 -8.03 1.12
C VAL A 57 -8.81 -7.32 2.36
N VAL A 58 -8.40 -8.12 3.36
CA VAL A 58 -7.75 -7.62 4.58
C VAL A 58 -6.28 -8.00 4.54
N MET A 59 -5.38 -7.03 4.69
CA MET A 59 -3.94 -7.27 4.75
C MET A 59 -3.28 -6.57 5.94
N GLY A 60 -2.03 -6.93 6.22
CA GLY A 60 -1.19 -6.28 7.24
C GLY A 60 0.01 -5.57 6.61
N HIS A 61 1.20 -5.79 7.19
CA HIS A 61 2.52 -5.34 6.69
C HIS A 61 2.88 -3.86 6.92
N SER A 62 2.03 -2.89 6.58
CA SER A 62 2.40 -1.45 6.69
C SER A 62 2.50 -0.94 8.14
N HIS A 63 1.93 -1.68 9.11
CA HIS A 63 1.69 -1.24 10.49
C HIS A 63 0.80 0.01 10.60
N ASP A 64 0.21 0.45 9.50
CA ASP A 64 -0.58 1.67 9.42
C ASP A 64 -2.02 1.29 9.03
N PRO A 65 -2.97 1.39 9.96
CA PRO A 65 -4.35 1.01 9.70
C PRO A 65 -4.95 1.89 8.60
N CYS A 66 -5.75 1.27 7.72
CA CYS A 66 -6.28 1.91 6.52
C CYS A 66 -7.59 1.26 6.09
N VAL A 67 -8.49 2.05 5.53
CA VAL A 67 -9.70 1.59 4.84
C VAL A 67 -9.72 2.24 3.47
N ASP A 68 -9.97 1.45 2.43
CA ASP A 68 -10.23 1.95 1.08
C ASP A 68 -11.50 1.25 0.56
N PRO A 69 -12.67 1.92 0.64
CA PRO A 69 -13.93 1.33 0.22
C PRO A 69 -14.03 1.07 -1.28
N LEU A 70 -13.38 1.91 -2.10
CA LEU A 70 -13.42 1.80 -3.56
C LEU A 70 -12.73 0.51 -4.01
N GLU A 71 -11.57 0.24 -3.43
CA GLU A 71 -10.79 -0.95 -3.72
C GLU A 71 -11.27 -2.18 -2.94
N GLY A 72 -12.13 -2.00 -1.93
CA GLY A 72 -12.58 -3.07 -1.04
C GLY A 72 -11.43 -3.60 -0.18
N TYR A 73 -10.59 -2.70 0.32
CA TYR A 73 -9.35 -3.02 1.00
C TYR A 73 -9.34 -2.49 2.43
N LEU A 74 -8.87 -3.32 3.37
CA LEU A 74 -8.64 -2.92 4.75
C LEU A 74 -7.24 -3.34 5.19
N ASN A 75 -6.57 -2.46 5.95
CA ASN A 75 -5.37 -2.78 6.69
C ASN A 75 -5.63 -2.69 8.19
N THR A 76 -5.38 -3.76 8.93
CA THR A 76 -5.52 -3.72 10.40
C THR A 76 -4.38 -2.99 11.09
N GLY A 77 -3.36 -2.54 10.38
CA GLY A 77 -2.18 -1.94 10.97
C GLY A 77 -1.44 -2.93 11.87
N THR A 78 -1.01 -2.46 13.04
CA THR A 78 -0.34 -3.27 14.06
C THR A 78 -1.19 -3.34 15.32
N TRP A 79 -1.15 -4.49 16.00
CA TRP A 79 -1.77 -4.60 17.32
C TRP A 79 -0.97 -3.89 18.41
N VAL A 80 0.35 -3.82 18.21
CA VAL A 80 1.29 -3.24 19.18
C VAL A 80 1.46 -1.75 18.91
N PRO A 81 1.46 -0.88 19.93
CA PRO A 81 1.76 0.54 19.77
C PRO A 81 3.07 0.78 19.02
N TYR A 82 2.99 1.36 17.83
CA TYR A 82 4.14 1.69 17.01
C TYR A 82 3.99 3.10 16.46
N ILE A 83 4.89 4.00 16.87
CA ILE A 83 4.91 5.44 16.54
C ILE A 83 3.69 6.21 17.08
N ASP A 84 2.48 5.87 16.66
CA ASP A 84 1.22 6.44 17.14
C ASP A 84 0.41 5.39 17.91
N GLN A 85 0.31 5.58 19.23
CA GLN A 85 -0.46 4.67 20.10
C GLN A 85 -1.95 4.65 19.74
N ARG A 86 -2.47 5.70 19.08
CA ARG A 86 -3.86 5.79 18.62
C ARG A 86 -4.13 4.94 17.40
N LYS A 87 -3.13 4.28 16.82
CA LYS A 87 -3.25 3.39 15.65
C LYS A 87 -3.01 1.91 15.97
N ALA A 88 -2.95 1.57 17.26
CA ALA A 88 -2.80 0.21 17.74
C ALA A 88 -4.15 -0.45 18.05
N PHE A 89 -4.14 -1.75 18.37
CA PHE A 89 -5.33 -2.52 18.76
C PHE A 89 -6.48 -2.49 17.75
N THR A 90 -6.15 -2.29 16.48
CA THR A 90 -7.07 -2.25 15.37
C THR A 90 -7.39 -3.66 14.87
N HIS A 91 -8.64 -3.89 14.50
CA HIS A 91 -9.16 -5.17 13.98
C HIS A 91 -10.25 -4.91 12.95
N VAL A 92 -10.55 -5.92 12.13
CA VAL A 92 -11.71 -5.88 11.24
C VAL A 92 -12.87 -6.61 11.88
N ARG A 93 -14.04 -5.96 11.91
CA ARG A 93 -15.32 -6.57 12.25
C ARG A 93 -16.12 -6.80 10.98
N ILE A 94 -16.37 -8.07 10.67
CA ILE A 94 -17.17 -8.48 9.51
C ILE A 94 -18.60 -8.76 9.99
N GLN A 95 -19.58 -8.16 9.33
CA GLN A 95 -20.99 -8.29 9.66
C GLN A 95 -21.77 -8.72 8.43
N ARG A 96 -22.67 -9.69 8.60
CA ARG A 96 -23.66 -10.02 7.60
C ARG A 96 -24.86 -9.10 7.78
N THR A 97 -25.33 -8.49 6.71
CA THR A 97 -26.49 -7.60 6.69
C THR A 97 -27.52 -8.14 5.70
N THR A 98 -28.74 -7.59 5.72
CA THR A 98 -29.76 -7.88 4.70
C THR A 98 -29.31 -7.48 3.29
N ALA A 99 -28.40 -6.51 3.19
CA ALA A 99 -27.83 -5.99 1.95
C ALA A 99 -26.53 -6.70 1.51
N GLY A 100 -26.02 -7.69 2.26
CA GLY A 100 -24.79 -8.41 1.92
C GLY A 100 -23.83 -8.59 3.09
N VAL A 101 -22.54 -8.30 2.87
CA VAL A 101 -21.50 -8.38 3.89
C VAL A 101 -20.83 -7.02 4.01
N ARG A 102 -20.60 -6.57 5.23
CA ARG A 102 -19.93 -5.31 5.56
C ARG A 102 -18.66 -5.61 6.35
N ALA A 103 -17.57 -4.95 5.99
CA ALA A 103 -16.35 -4.92 6.78
C ALA A 103 -16.16 -3.54 7.42
N LEU A 104 -15.80 -3.53 8.70
CA LEU A 104 -15.54 -2.33 9.47
C LEU A 104 -14.15 -2.43 10.06
N LEU A 105 -13.34 -1.39 9.88
CA LEU A 105 -12.16 -1.22 10.70
C LEU A 105 -12.60 -0.70 12.07
N CYS A 106 -12.12 -1.36 13.12
CA CYS A 106 -12.44 -1.06 14.49
C CYS A 106 -11.16 -0.98 15.32
N GLN A 107 -11.24 -0.33 16.47
CA GLN A 107 -10.17 -0.26 17.45
C GLN A 107 -10.71 -0.64 18.82
N TRP A 108 -9.92 -1.41 19.58
CA TRP A 108 -10.18 -1.62 21.00
C TRP A 108 -9.69 -0.42 21.80
N ARG A 109 -10.61 0.34 22.39
CA ARG A 109 -10.29 1.52 23.20
C ARG A 109 -11.33 1.69 24.29
N ASP A 110 -10.87 2.08 25.48
CA ASP A 110 -11.73 2.33 26.64
C ASP A 110 -12.64 1.12 26.98
N GLY A 111 -12.08 -0.09 26.86
CA GLY A 111 -12.78 -1.35 27.16
C GLY A 111 -13.80 -1.81 26.13
N ALA A 112 -13.89 -1.15 24.96
CA ALA A 112 -14.87 -1.48 23.93
C ALA A 112 -14.25 -1.49 22.52
N SER A 113 -14.85 -2.29 21.62
CA SER A 113 -14.58 -2.21 20.18
C SER A 113 -15.43 -1.10 19.55
N ARG A 114 -14.75 -0.08 19.00
CA ARG A 114 -15.37 1.07 18.34
C ARG A 114 -14.95 1.12 16.88
N VAL A 115 -15.81 1.65 16.01
CA VAL A 115 -15.42 1.93 14.61
C VAL A 115 -14.25 2.90 14.64
N PHE A 116 -13.19 2.52 13.94
CA PHE A 116 -11.95 3.27 13.87
C PHE A 116 -11.74 3.68 12.44
N ASP A 117 -11.53 4.97 12.27
CA ASP A 117 -11.20 5.54 10.99
C ASP A 117 -9.88 6.32 11.13
N PRO A 118 -8.86 5.92 10.36
CA PRO A 118 -7.52 6.48 10.46
C PRO A 118 -7.37 7.86 9.80
N GLU A 119 -8.35 8.33 9.01
CA GLU A 119 -8.28 9.58 8.25
C GLU A 119 -9.26 10.66 8.76
N GLY A 120 -10.15 10.32 9.69
CA GLY A 120 -11.07 11.25 10.36
C GLY A 120 -12.43 11.45 9.65
N VAL A 121 -12.69 10.69 8.60
CA VAL A 121 -14.03 10.49 8.01
C VAL A 121 -14.48 9.04 8.24
N PRO A 122 -15.49 8.73 9.08
CA PRO A 122 -15.86 7.37 9.44
C PRO A 122 -16.37 6.61 8.22
N GLU A 123 -15.44 5.94 7.53
CA GLU A 123 -15.73 5.27 6.27
C GLU A 123 -16.00 3.79 6.48
N VAL A 124 -17.05 3.36 5.82
CA VAL A 124 -17.54 1.99 5.84
C VAL A 124 -17.24 1.43 4.48
N VAL A 125 -16.84 0.16 4.40
CA VAL A 125 -16.84 -0.58 3.14
C VAL A 125 -18.17 -1.33 3.03
N PRO A 126 -19.25 -0.73 2.48
CA PRO A 126 -20.45 -1.47 2.16
C PRO A 126 -20.16 -2.32 0.91
N VAL A 127 -20.50 -3.60 0.96
CA VAL A 127 -20.49 -4.44 -0.24
C VAL A 127 -21.88 -5.00 -0.45
N HIS A 128 -22.50 -4.63 -1.57
CA HIS A 128 -23.65 -5.33 -2.12
C HIS A 128 -23.11 -6.58 -2.83
N CYS A 129 -23.36 -7.74 -2.25
CA CYS A 129 -23.20 -8.99 -2.98
C CYS A 129 -24.49 -9.23 -3.75
N GLU A 130 -24.53 -8.81 -5.01
CA GLU A 130 -25.48 -9.41 -5.95
C GLU A 130 -25.05 -10.88 -6.12
N ARG A 131 -25.99 -11.79 -5.82
CA ARG A 131 -25.79 -13.23 -5.99
C ARG A 131 -26.11 -13.65 -7.41
#